data_AF-A0A3D0T1W4-F1
#
_entry.id   AF-A0A3D0T1W4-F1
#
_cell.length_a   1.000
_cell.length_b   1.000
_cell.length_c   1.000
_cell.angle_alpha   90.00
_cell.angle_beta   90.00
_cell.angle_gamma   90.00
#
_symmetry.space_group_name_H-M   'P 1'
#
loop_
_entity.id
_entity.type
_entity.pdbx_description
1 polymer ?
#
loop_
_entity_poly.entity_id
_entity_poly.type
_entity_poly.pdbx_seq_one_letter_code
_entity_poly.pdbx_strand_id
1 'polypeptide(L)'
;MNTSQRQAIIDTSWNLHSQVESAYLEHPAGKGDDAWHDKQRLLLADMALHLLQTAVKPGDLALDKLQNNLHAILTISDQFLPNAGLKQATSHIYSSGSHDRN
;
A
#
# COMPACT_ATOMS: atom_id res chain seq x y z
N MET A 1 -0.56 -6.92 21.37
CA MET A 1 0.86 -6.73 21.04
C MET A 1 1.47 -5.79 22.06
N ASN A 2 2.59 -6.15 22.69
CA ASN A 2 3.28 -5.26 23.62
C ASN A 2 4.15 -4.21 22.87
N THR A 3 4.67 -3.22 23.59
CA THR A 3 5.44 -2.11 22.99
C THR A 3 6.69 -2.60 22.26
N SER A 4 7.45 -3.53 22.84
CA SER A 4 8.70 -4.04 22.23
C SER A 4 8.43 -4.83 20.95
N GLN A 5 7.40 -5.68 20.94
CA GLN A 5 6.96 -6.41 19.76
C GLN A 5 6.50 -5.45 18.66
N ARG A 6 5.75 -4.40 19.02
CA ARG A 6 5.30 -3.38 18.07
C ARG A 6 6.49 -2.65 17.45
N GLN A 7 7.45 -2.22 18.27
CA GLN A 7 8.63 -1.52 17.78
C GLN A 7 9.45 -2.42 16.87
N ALA A 8 9.64 -3.69 17.22
CA ALA A 8 10.35 -4.65 16.37
C ALA A 8 9.68 -4.82 14.99
N ILE A 9 8.34 -4.86 14.92
CA ILE A 9 7.61 -4.90 13.64
C ILE A 9 7.86 -3.61 12.84
N ILE A 10 7.80 -2.44 13.47
CA ILE A 10 8.04 -1.16 12.80
C ILE A 10 9.47 -1.12 12.25
N ASP A 11 10.47 -1.45 13.05
CA ASP A 11 11.88 -1.43 12.64
C ASP A 11 12.16 -2.40 11.49
N THR A 12 11.62 -3.62 11.59
CA THR A 12 11.70 -4.63 10.52
C THR A 12 11.02 -4.11 9.24
N SER A 13 9.85 -3.47 9.36
CA SER A 13 9.12 -2.96 8.20
C SER A 13 9.89 -1.88 7.44
N TRP A 14 10.66 -1.03 8.13
CA TRP A 14 11.53 -0.04 7.49
C TRP A 14 12.67 -0.68 6.71
N ASN A 15 13.28 -1.72 7.28
CA ASN A 15 14.33 -2.46 6.59
C ASN A 15 13.80 -3.20 5.36
N LEU A 16 12.62 -3.81 5.45
CA LEU A 16 11.98 -4.47 4.31
C LEU A 16 11.57 -3.48 3.23
N HIS A 17 11.00 -2.32 3.62
CA HIS A 17 10.62 -1.25 2.70
C HIS A 17 11.81 -0.80 1.86
N SER A 18 12.95 -0.50 2.49
CA SER A 18 14.16 -0.09 1.78
C SER A 18 14.65 -1.13 0.76
N GLN A 19 14.57 -2.42 1.09
CA GLN A 19 14.96 -3.50 0.17
C GLN A 19 14.00 -3.61 -1.02
N VAL A 20 12.69 -3.57 -0.78
CA VAL A 20 11.67 -3.68 -1.83
C VAL A 20 11.68 -2.46 -2.74
N GLU A 21 11.81 -1.26 -2.17
CA GLU A 21 11.92 0.00 -2.93
C GLU A 21 13.15 -0.01 -3.84
N SER A 22 14.31 -0.42 -3.32
CA SER A 22 15.55 -0.53 -4.11
C SER A 22 15.35 -1.50 -5.27
N ALA A 23 14.78 -2.69 -5.02
CA ALA A 23 14.48 -3.66 -6.06
C ALA A 23 13.49 -3.11 -7.11
N TYR A 24 12.48 -2.34 -6.70
CA TYR A 24 11.53 -1.72 -7.62
C TYR A 24 12.19 -0.67 -8.51
N LEU A 25 13.06 0.18 -7.95
CA LEU A 25 13.78 1.22 -8.67
C LEU A 25 14.80 0.64 -9.65
N GLU A 26 15.48 -0.44 -9.27
CA GLU A 26 16.46 -1.15 -10.10
C GLU A 26 15.81 -2.02 -11.18
N HIS A 27 14.52 -2.35 -11.06
CA HIS A 27 13.84 -3.19 -12.02
C HIS A 27 13.72 -2.49 -13.40
N PRO A 28 14.29 -3.07 -14.48
CA PRO A 28 14.44 -2.37 -15.75
C PRO A 28 13.13 -2.19 -16.51
N ALA A 29 12.13 -3.04 -16.24
CA ALA A 29 10.86 -3.03 -16.98
C ALA A 29 10.12 -1.69 -16.93
N GLY A 30 9.64 -1.28 -18.09
CA GLY A 30 8.65 -0.23 -18.30
C GLY A 30 7.26 -0.82 -18.59
N LYS A 31 6.27 0.08 -18.70
CA LYS A 31 4.91 -0.31 -19.01
C LYS A 31 4.83 -0.86 -20.44
N GLY A 32 4.28 -2.07 -20.58
CA GLY A 32 4.18 -2.78 -21.86
C GLY A 32 5.22 -3.88 -22.04
N ASP A 33 6.25 -3.91 -21.21
CA ASP A 33 7.21 -5.01 -21.19
C ASP A 33 6.60 -6.26 -20.55
N ASP A 34 7.05 -7.44 -20.99
CA ASP A 34 6.61 -8.73 -20.43
C ASP A 34 6.86 -8.81 -18.91
N ALA A 35 7.95 -8.21 -18.44
CA ALA A 35 8.34 -8.17 -17.03
C ALA A 35 7.67 -7.04 -16.22
N TRP A 36 6.74 -6.28 -16.82
CA TRP A 36 6.03 -5.20 -16.12
C TRP A 36 5.30 -5.69 -14.87
N HIS A 37 4.66 -6.86 -14.95
CA HIS A 37 3.92 -7.44 -13.82
C HIS A 37 4.84 -7.77 -12.65
N ASP A 38 6.09 -8.18 -12.88
CA ASP A 38 7.05 -8.43 -11.81
C ASP A 38 7.46 -7.13 -11.10
N LYS A 39 7.66 -6.06 -11.86
CA LYS A 39 7.86 -4.72 -11.29
C LYS A 39 6.66 -4.26 -10.46
N GLN A 40 5.43 -4.52 -10.93
CA GLN A 40 4.21 -4.17 -10.18
C GLN A 40 4.02 -5.02 -8.91
N ARG A 41 4.55 -6.24 -8.84
CA ARG A 41 4.57 -7.04 -7.59
C ARG A 41 5.44 -6.39 -6.52
N LEU A 42 6.59 -5.84 -6.90
CA LEU A 42 7.46 -5.10 -5.97
C LEU A 42 6.75 -3.84 -5.45
N LEU A 43 6.10 -3.09 -6.34
CA LEU A 43 5.31 -1.92 -5.93
C LEU A 43 4.14 -2.29 -5.00
N LEU A 44 3.45 -3.40 -5.27
CA LEU A 44 2.38 -3.89 -4.40
C LEU A 44 2.91 -4.26 -3.00
N ALA A 45 4.05 -4.95 -2.94
CA ALA A 45 4.70 -5.31 -1.67
C ALA A 45 5.12 -4.06 -0.89
N ASP A 46 5.66 -3.05 -1.57
CA ASP A 46 6.04 -1.77 -0.96
C ASP A 46 4.83 -1.04 -0.35
N MET A 47 3.75 -0.92 -1.10
CA MET A 47 2.52 -0.29 -0.59
C MET A 47 1.89 -1.07 0.56
N ALA A 48 2.02 -2.41 0.58
CA ALA A 48 1.60 -3.22 1.71
C ALA A 48 2.44 -2.94 2.98
N LEU A 49 3.74 -2.66 2.85
CA LEU A 49 4.59 -2.25 3.97
C LEU A 49 4.19 -0.87 4.49
N HIS A 50 3.85 0.08 3.63
CA HIS A 50 3.28 1.37 4.04
C HIS A 50 1.96 1.21 4.81
N LEU A 51 1.08 0.30 4.37
CA LEU A 51 -0.14 -0.03 5.10
C LEU A 51 0.15 -0.64 6.46
N LEU A 52 1.09 -1.60 6.53
CA LEU A 52 1.53 -2.20 7.78
C LEU A 52 2.00 -1.11 8.75
N GLN A 53 2.96 -0.28 8.34
CA GLN A 53 3.50 0.83 9.12
C GLN A 53 2.40 1.77 9.63
N THR A 54 1.44 2.12 8.78
CA THR A 54 0.30 2.97 9.14
C THR A 54 -0.59 2.32 10.18
N ALA A 55 -0.90 1.03 10.03
CA ALA A 55 -1.81 0.29 10.91
C ALA A 55 -1.19 -0.08 12.27
N VAL A 56 0.14 -0.32 12.32
CA VAL A 56 0.82 -0.71 13.56
C VAL A 56 1.37 0.48 14.35
N LYS A 57 1.36 1.69 13.78
CA LYS A 57 1.82 2.90 14.48
C LYS A 57 1.00 3.12 15.76
N PRO A 58 1.63 3.49 16.89
CA PRO A 58 0.90 3.86 18.10
C PRO A 58 0.03 5.11 17.89
N GLY A 59 -1.07 5.18 18.64
CA GLY A 59 -2.03 6.30 18.58
C GLY A 59 -3.18 6.04 17.62
N ASP A 60 -3.88 7.11 17.25
CA ASP A 60 -5.00 7.05 16.32
C ASP A 60 -4.53 6.69 14.91
N LEU A 61 -5.38 5.98 14.18
CA LEU A 61 -5.12 5.63 12.80
C LEU A 61 -5.18 6.89 11.93
N ALA A 62 -4.08 7.19 11.24
CA ALA A 62 -4.03 8.29 10.27
C ALA A 62 -4.91 7.94 9.06
N LEU A 63 -6.17 8.38 9.08
CA LEU A 63 -7.18 8.02 8.07
C LEU A 63 -6.79 8.47 6.66
N ASP A 64 -6.13 9.62 6.53
CA ASP A 64 -5.58 10.12 5.27
C ASP A 64 -4.53 9.14 4.69
N LYS A 65 -3.65 8.61 5.54
CA LYS A 65 -2.65 7.61 5.13
C LYS A 65 -3.29 6.28 4.80
N LEU A 66 -4.26 5.83 5.59
CA LEU A 66 -5.02 4.62 5.29
C LEU A 66 -5.69 4.71 3.92
N GLN A 67 -6.38 5.82 3.62
CA GLN A 67 -7.04 6.07 2.35
C GLN A 67 -6.05 5.99 1.18
N ASN A 68 -4.91 6.68 1.30
CA ASN A 68 -3.87 6.66 0.27
C ASN A 68 -3.27 5.25 0.05
N ASN A 69 -2.98 4.53 1.15
CA ASN A 69 -2.45 3.17 1.07
C ASN A 69 -3.43 2.22 0.36
N LEU A 70 -4.71 2.26 0.76
CA LEU A 70 -5.75 1.41 0.15
C LEU A 70 -5.99 1.77 -1.32
N HIS A 71 -6.03 3.07 -1.65
CA HIS A 71 -6.17 3.50 -3.03
C HIS A 71 -5.06 2.94 -3.93
N ALA A 72 -3.81 3.03 -3.48
CA ALA A 72 -2.66 2.50 -4.21
C ALA A 72 -2.71 0.98 -4.33
N ILE A 73 -2.90 0.26 -3.21
CA ILE A 73 -2.96 -1.21 -3.19
C ILE A 73 -4.04 -1.72 -4.13
N LEU A 74 -5.26 -1.18 -4.07
CA LEU A 74 -6.36 -1.61 -4.92
C LEU A 74 -6.09 -1.30 -6.40
N THR A 75 -5.53 -0.12 -6.70
CA THR A 75 -5.16 0.26 -8.08
C THR A 75 -4.12 -0.68 -8.67
N ILE A 76 -3.10 -1.06 -7.88
CA ILE A 76 -2.06 -1.99 -8.34
C ILE A 76 -2.64 -3.40 -8.47
N SER A 77 -3.42 -3.85 -7.49
CA SER A 77 -4.04 -5.18 -7.44
C SER A 77 -5.01 -5.43 -8.60
N ASP A 78 -5.68 -4.39 -9.09
CA ASP A 78 -6.59 -4.45 -10.24
C ASP A 78 -5.87 -4.95 -11.51
N GLN A 79 -4.56 -4.70 -11.65
CA GLN A 79 -3.77 -5.23 -12.78
C GLN A 79 -3.66 -6.76 -12.74
N PHE A 80 -3.72 -7.36 -11.54
CA PHE A 80 -3.65 -8.81 -11.35
C PHE A 80 -5.04 -9.47 -11.25
N LEU A 81 -6.06 -8.69 -10.89
CA LEU A 81 -7.45 -9.12 -10.70
C LEU A 81 -8.41 -8.23 -11.51
N PRO A 82 -8.30 -8.17 -12.86
CA PRO A 82 -8.96 -7.16 -13.68
C PRO A 82 -10.49 -7.23 -13.67
N ASN A 83 -11.07 -8.37 -13.26
CA ASN A 83 -12.51 -8.57 -13.18
C ASN A 83 -13.10 -8.25 -11.79
N ALA A 84 -12.26 -7.95 -10.80
CA ALA A 84 -12.71 -7.69 -9.43
C ALA A 84 -13.19 -6.25 -9.20
N GLY A 85 -12.89 -5.34 -10.13
CA GLY A 85 -13.33 -3.94 -10.04
C GLY A 85 -12.65 -3.14 -8.91
N LEU A 86 -11.41 -3.49 -8.56
CA LEU A 86 -10.72 -2.93 -7.39
C LEU A 86 -10.38 -1.46 -7.59
N LYS A 87 -9.96 -1.09 -8.81
CA LYS A 87 -9.68 0.31 -9.14
C LYS A 87 -10.93 1.17 -9.06
N GLN A 88 -12.08 0.66 -9.50
CA GLN A 88 -13.36 1.39 -9.46
C GLN A 88 -13.81 1.60 -8.01
N ALA A 89 -13.61 0.61 -7.15
CA ALA A 89 -13.91 0.71 -5.72
C ALA A 89 -13.16 1.86 -5.03
N THR A 90 -12.00 2.28 -5.54
CA THR A 90 -11.22 3.39 -4.97
C THR A 90 -11.95 4.74 -5.00
N SER A 91 -12.93 4.93 -5.89
CA SER A 91 -13.73 6.16 -5.96
C SER A 91 -14.51 6.46 -4.68
N HIS A 92 -14.83 5.42 -3.90
CA HIS A 92 -15.56 5.54 -2.65
C HIS A 92 -14.67 5.85 -1.45
N ILE A 93 -13.34 5.65 -1.55
CA ILE A 93 -12.39 5.79 -0.42
C ILE A 93 -12.37 7.22 0.13
N TYR A 94 -12.50 8.23 -0.73
CA TYR A 94 -12.47 9.64 -0.34
C TYR A 94 -13.85 10.23 -0.10
N SER A 95 -14.92 9.49 -0.41
CA SER A 95 -16.31 9.98 -0.35
C SER A 95 -16.86 10.07 1.08
N SER A 96 -16.24 9.35 2.03
CA SER A 96 -16.70 9.22 3.41
C SER A 96 -16.51 10.45 4.30
N GLY A 97 -16.02 11.58 3.77
CA GLY A 97 -15.81 12.83 4.52
C GLY A 97 -17.02 13.78 4.59
N SER A 98 -18.18 13.40 4.04
CA SER A 98 -19.34 14.30 3.86
C SER A 98 -20.62 13.89 4.61
N HIS A 99 -20.58 12.87 5.47
CA HIS A 99 -21.78 12.34 6.15
C HIS A 99 -22.04 12.85 7.58
N ASP A 100 -21.36 13.90 8.04
CA ASP A 100 -21.59 14.50 9.38
C ASP A 100 -21.63 16.04 9.35
N ARG A 101 -22.49 16.62 8.50
CA ARG A 101 -22.95 18.02 8.64
C ARG A 101 -24.39 18.18 8.15
N ASN A 102 -25.35 17.75 8.97
CA ASN A 102 -26.67 18.38 9.10
C ASN A 102 -27.34 17.94 10.39
#